data_AF-W9YMF6-F1
#
_entry.id   AF-W9YMF6-F1
#
_cell.length_a   1.000
_cell.length_b   1.000
_cell.length_c   1.000
_cell.angle_alpha   90.00
_cell.angle_beta   90.00
_cell.angle_gamma   90.00
#
_symmetry.space_group_name_H-M   'P 1'
#
loop_
_entity.id
_entity.type
_entity.pdbx_description
1 polymer ?
#
loop_
_entity_poly.entity_id
_entity_poly.type
_entity_poly.pdbx_seq_one_letter_code
_entity_poly.pdbx_strand_id
1 'polypeptide(L)'
;MIYDACAQQRSTGLLLANKQIYNEFIPLLAEKFILSFHIDPAASSSVVEIVNQDGEPWGSGTRNMVDARSPHPDNVLETMPIDIFRRMRIVIDAPNPKDPGQLIRAWYQLTRLLAALLPRWRDMNKLPTTTEDIVLPEGRETTQLPHVDVIFRQTGQRKWAWGTETRLNHSLPSFHHWDDATNSVQLVLDGPHSDLEVLLIPLRRIRDATSLNVHMPPNTYSDPELRQLVSVVQQSAKSEIPFGLNQCLDEVSEFRDDDECLGMEDALHFWFDFLLDDLSGKAAAMVRRERFQYWCAEYEHQLGYHLDGFCGPKQDVIGSPAAFMDIDLVDHIANQFFSRYAAGYHMYQTGHRNFRCSHQYWEKECERDDTRLREVLWEKCYPNGIAPKSLNPDWDEYPTPPWFCPTYPQRVRSHTTLTADRLICDFSGTLCHECDLGGQDFWNIKPMWRNGLYVYLDSGDVILEEP
;
A
#
# COMPACT_ATOMS: atom_id res chain seq x y z
N MET A 1 -2.15 13.64 40.53
CA MET A 1 -1.47 14.77 41.20
C MET A 1 0.02 14.86 40.87
N ILE A 2 0.91 13.94 41.31
CA ILE A 2 2.34 13.97 40.87
C ILE A 2 2.47 13.62 39.37
N TYR A 3 1.68 12.66 38.92
CA TYR A 3 1.57 12.22 37.51
C TYR A 3 1.17 13.37 36.56
N ASP A 4 0.07 14.08 36.86
CA ASP A 4 -0.40 15.20 36.02
C ASP A 4 0.63 16.32 35.99
N ALA A 5 1.29 16.60 37.11
CA ALA A 5 2.37 17.58 37.18
C ALA A 5 3.59 17.19 36.34
N CYS A 6 4.01 15.91 36.36
CA CYS A 6 5.17 15.45 35.58
C CYS A 6 4.89 15.41 34.06
N ALA A 7 3.68 15.04 33.66
CA ALA A 7 3.24 15.05 32.26
C ALA A 7 3.03 16.49 31.74
N GLN A 8 2.41 17.38 32.54
CA GLN A 8 2.24 18.80 32.20
C GLN A 8 3.58 19.55 32.11
N GLN A 9 4.58 19.18 32.90
CA GLN A 9 5.90 19.84 32.90
C GLN A 9 6.89 19.27 31.87
N ARG A 10 6.49 18.30 31.04
CA ARG A 10 7.39 17.60 30.08
C ARG A 10 8.68 17.07 30.74
N SER A 11 8.61 16.70 32.01
CA SER A 11 9.74 16.24 32.83
C SER A 11 10.01 14.73 32.70
N THR A 12 9.63 14.09 31.59
CA THR A 12 9.99 12.69 31.28
C THR A 12 11.51 12.51 31.17
N GLY A 13 12.27 13.57 30.87
CA GLY A 13 13.73 13.57 30.93
C GLY A 13 14.31 13.26 32.32
N LEU A 14 13.59 13.54 33.41
CA LEU A 14 14.00 13.16 34.76
C LEU A 14 13.80 11.65 35.03
N LEU A 15 12.82 11.02 34.37
CA LEU A 15 12.65 9.56 34.42
C LEU A 15 13.84 8.88 33.75
N LEU A 16 14.30 9.40 32.60
CA LEU A 16 15.49 8.87 31.91
C LEU A 16 16.78 9.00 32.73
N ALA A 17 16.85 9.94 33.67
CA ALA A 17 18.01 10.10 34.56
C ALA A 17 18.09 9.02 35.66
N ASN A 18 17.01 8.28 35.94
CA ASN A 18 16.99 7.19 36.90
C ASN A 18 16.31 5.95 36.29
N LYS A 19 17.12 4.97 35.88
CA LYS A 19 16.65 3.72 35.24
C LYS A 19 15.64 2.94 36.08
N GLN A 20 15.76 2.95 37.41
CA GLN A 20 14.82 2.23 38.28
C GLN A 20 13.45 2.90 38.25
N ILE A 21 13.40 4.22 38.41
CA ILE A 21 12.15 4.99 38.32
C ILE A 21 11.58 4.88 36.90
N TYR A 22 12.41 4.95 35.86
CA TYR A 22 11.95 4.72 34.49
C TYR A 22 11.25 3.38 34.33
N ASN A 23 11.88 2.29 34.79
CA ASN A 23 11.30 0.94 34.69
C ASN A 23 10.03 0.76 35.52
N GLU A 24 9.92 1.42 36.68
CA GLU A 24 8.70 1.40 37.51
C GLU A 24 7.56 2.20 36.87
N PHE A 25 7.86 3.26 36.12
CA PHE A 25 6.85 4.18 35.60
C PHE A 25 6.44 3.90 34.15
N ILE A 26 7.31 3.29 33.33
CA ILE A 26 7.03 3.09 31.91
C ILE A 26 5.77 2.24 31.64
N PRO A 27 5.45 1.18 32.43
CA PRO A 27 4.22 0.41 32.19
C PRO A 27 2.97 1.26 32.45
N LEU A 28 2.97 2.08 33.50
CA LEU A 28 1.85 2.97 33.83
C LEU A 28 1.63 4.08 32.79
N LEU A 29 2.71 4.51 32.12
CA LEU A 29 2.62 5.45 31.01
C LEU A 29 1.99 4.78 29.79
N ALA A 30 2.41 3.55 29.47
CA ALA A 30 1.85 2.77 28.37
C ALA A 30 0.34 2.50 28.56
N GLU A 31 -0.08 2.09 29.76
CA GLU A 31 -1.49 1.84 30.11
C GLU A 31 -2.42 3.05 29.98
N LYS A 32 -1.86 4.27 29.92
CA LYS A 32 -2.62 5.51 29.70
C LYS A 32 -2.44 6.08 28.30
N PHE A 33 -1.51 5.52 27.54
CA PHE A 33 -1.12 6.02 26.24
C PHE A 33 -2.17 5.73 25.18
N ILE A 34 -2.38 6.69 24.28
CA ILE A 34 -3.36 6.63 23.19
C ILE A 34 -2.60 6.86 21.90
N LEU A 35 -2.31 5.77 21.19
CA LEU A 35 -1.67 5.85 19.88
C LEU A 35 -2.70 6.31 18.86
N SER A 36 -2.45 7.42 18.17
CA SER A 36 -3.38 7.95 17.17
C SER A 36 -2.71 8.08 15.82
N PHE A 37 -3.39 7.61 14.78
CA PHE A 37 -3.00 7.72 13.38
C PHE A 37 -3.99 8.62 12.65
N HIS A 38 -3.50 9.47 11.75
CA HIS A 38 -4.33 10.31 10.89
C HIS A 38 -4.02 10.02 9.43
N ILE A 39 -5.05 9.57 8.72
CA ILE A 39 -5.08 9.38 7.28
C ILE A 39 -5.79 10.60 6.68
N ASP A 40 -5.02 11.49 6.04
CA ASP A 40 -5.54 12.62 5.27
C ASP A 40 -5.37 12.36 3.76
N PRO A 41 -6.47 12.04 3.04
CA PRO A 41 -6.45 11.83 1.60
C PRO A 41 -5.96 13.05 0.79
N ALA A 42 -6.10 14.27 1.35
CA ALA A 42 -5.72 15.52 0.68
C ALA A 42 -4.28 15.96 0.98
N ALA A 43 -3.53 15.18 1.78
CA ALA A 43 -2.13 15.46 2.07
C ALA A 43 -1.31 15.62 0.78
N SER A 44 -0.19 16.33 0.82
CA SER A 44 0.68 16.47 -0.36
C SER A 44 1.42 15.18 -0.72
N SER A 45 1.52 14.24 0.23
CA SER A 45 2.21 12.96 0.08
C SER A 45 1.42 11.81 0.73
N SER A 46 1.66 10.59 0.28
CA SER A 46 1.04 9.37 0.82
C SER A 46 1.76 8.89 2.08
N VAL A 47 1.59 9.63 3.18
CA VAL A 47 2.11 9.26 4.51
C VAL A 47 0.98 9.24 5.53
N VAL A 48 1.11 8.43 6.59
CA VAL A 48 0.18 8.42 7.73
C VAL A 48 0.84 9.08 8.91
N GLU A 49 0.23 10.14 9.44
CA GLU A 49 0.81 10.88 10.56
C GLU A 49 0.47 10.19 11.89
N ILE A 50 1.47 10.04 12.76
CA ILE A 50 1.26 9.69 14.16
C ILE A 50 1.00 11.00 14.91
N VAL A 51 -0.19 11.13 15.49
CA VAL A 51 -0.67 12.37 16.12
C VAL A 51 -0.91 12.20 17.61
N ASN A 52 -0.87 13.31 18.35
CA ASN A 52 -1.21 13.34 19.77
C ASN A 52 -2.75 13.37 19.97
N GLN A 53 -3.17 13.48 21.24
CA GLN A 53 -4.60 13.51 21.59
C GLN A 53 -5.33 14.75 21.05
N ASP A 54 -4.59 15.83 20.78
CA ASP A 54 -5.09 17.08 20.22
C ASP A 54 -5.13 17.05 18.68
N GLY A 55 -4.63 15.98 18.06
CA GLY A 55 -4.53 15.83 16.60
C GLY A 55 -3.30 16.50 15.99
N GLU A 56 -2.34 16.92 16.81
CA GLU A 56 -1.09 17.53 16.33
C GLU A 56 -0.02 16.44 16.10
N PRO A 57 0.85 16.57 15.08
CA PRO A 57 1.92 15.63 14.83
C PRO A 57 2.80 15.39 16.05
N TRP A 58 3.18 14.13 16.24
CA TRP A 58 4.17 13.78 17.24
C TRP A 58 5.55 14.24 16.80
N GLY A 59 6.16 15.17 17.55
CA GLY A 59 7.51 15.65 17.30
C GLY A 59 7.71 16.31 15.93
N SER A 60 8.97 16.54 15.56
CA SER A 60 9.37 16.96 14.23
C SER A 60 10.24 15.89 13.60
N GLY A 61 9.92 15.50 12.36
CA GLY A 61 10.71 14.55 11.57
C GLY A 61 9.92 13.31 11.11
N THR A 62 10.59 12.51 10.28
CA THR A 62 10.02 11.34 9.59
C THR A 62 9.74 10.14 10.49
N ARG A 63 10.31 10.11 11.70
CA ARG A 63 10.15 9.00 12.67
C ARG A 63 8.74 8.88 13.26
N ASN A 64 7.85 9.83 12.97
CA ASN A 64 6.49 9.87 13.49
C ASN A 64 5.46 9.79 12.36
N MET A 65 5.85 9.15 11.26
CA MET A 65 5.01 8.93 10.09
C MET A 65 5.21 7.49 9.63
N VAL A 66 4.14 6.87 9.13
CA VAL A 66 4.23 5.64 8.34
C VAL A 66 4.31 6.06 6.87
N ASP A 67 5.37 5.67 6.18
CA ASP A 67 5.55 5.91 4.76
C ASP A 67 4.73 4.92 3.94
N ALA A 68 3.65 5.42 3.31
CA ALA A 68 2.80 4.61 2.45
C ALA A 68 3.16 4.74 0.96
N ARG A 69 4.23 5.46 0.63
CA ARG A 69 4.71 5.63 -0.76
C ARG A 69 5.55 4.45 -1.21
N SER A 70 6.33 3.88 -0.28
CA SER A 70 7.23 2.76 -0.55
C SER A 70 6.44 1.44 -0.59
N PRO A 71 6.79 0.52 -1.51
CA PRO A 71 6.28 -0.84 -1.46
C PRO A 71 6.86 -1.64 -0.28
N HIS A 72 7.97 -1.19 0.31
CA HIS A 72 8.61 -1.92 1.40
C HIS A 72 7.86 -1.78 2.73
N PRO A 73 7.93 -2.79 3.61
CA PRO A 73 7.39 -2.69 4.95
C PRO A 73 8.03 -1.55 5.74
N ASP A 74 7.21 -0.64 6.25
CA ASP A 74 7.68 0.38 7.19
C ASP A 74 7.82 -0.21 8.60
N ASN A 75 9.00 -0.06 9.19
CA ASN A 75 9.34 -0.58 10.51
C ASN A 75 9.21 0.47 11.62
N VAL A 76 8.62 1.64 11.36
CA VAL A 76 8.45 2.73 12.36
C VAL A 76 7.68 2.26 13.61
N LEU A 77 6.77 1.28 13.44
CA LEU A 77 5.97 0.70 14.52
C LEU A 77 6.56 -0.60 15.09
N GLU A 78 7.66 -1.11 14.53
CA GLU A 78 8.20 -2.44 14.84
C GLU A 78 8.60 -2.56 16.31
N THR A 79 9.25 -1.52 16.84
CA THR A 79 9.73 -1.49 18.23
C THR A 79 8.73 -0.86 19.20
N MET A 80 7.49 -0.58 18.77
CA MET A 80 6.47 0.02 19.63
C MET A 80 5.69 -1.06 20.41
N PRO A 81 5.57 -0.93 21.74
CA PRO A 81 4.85 -1.89 22.57
C PRO A 81 3.34 -1.60 22.56
N ILE A 82 2.72 -1.79 21.40
CA ILE A 82 1.33 -1.38 21.15
C ILE A 82 0.32 -2.20 21.95
N ASP A 83 0.64 -3.46 22.22
CA ASP A 83 -0.17 -4.41 22.97
C ASP A 83 -0.43 -3.99 24.42
N ILE A 84 0.45 -3.20 25.03
CA ILE A 84 0.29 -2.65 26.38
C ILE A 84 -0.29 -1.24 26.41
N PHE A 85 -0.62 -0.65 25.26
CA PHE A 85 -1.22 0.68 25.20
C PHE A 85 -2.69 0.66 25.66
N ARG A 86 -3.18 1.79 26.15
CA ARG A 86 -4.60 1.89 26.57
C ARG A 86 -5.56 1.63 25.43
N ARG A 87 -5.29 2.29 24.30
CA ARG A 87 -6.11 2.28 23.10
C ARG A 87 -5.33 2.80 21.90
N MET A 88 -5.82 2.44 20.73
CA MET A 88 -5.39 2.94 19.43
C MET A 88 -6.55 3.66 18.75
N ARG A 89 -6.23 4.70 17.99
CA ARG A 89 -7.20 5.48 17.21
C ARG A 89 -6.70 5.63 15.78
N ILE A 90 -7.55 5.36 14.81
CA ILE A 90 -7.30 5.58 13.38
C ILE A 90 -8.35 6.59 12.90
N VAL A 91 -7.92 7.81 12.59
CA VAL A 91 -8.79 8.87 12.05
C VAL A 91 -8.63 8.94 10.54
N ILE A 92 -9.73 8.78 9.82
CA ILE A 92 -9.75 8.77 8.35
C ILE A 92 -10.63 9.93 7.89
N ASP A 93 -10.04 10.89 7.17
CA ASP A 93 -10.80 11.98 6.57
C ASP A 93 -11.51 11.54 5.28
N ALA A 94 -12.66 12.15 4.99
CA ALA A 94 -13.35 11.93 3.72
C ALA A 94 -12.48 12.36 2.53
N PRO A 95 -12.40 11.56 1.46
CA PRO A 95 -11.83 12.01 0.19
C PRO A 95 -12.75 13.03 -0.48
N ASN A 96 -12.21 13.81 -1.40
CA ASN A 96 -13.00 14.66 -2.30
C ASN A 96 -13.40 13.85 -3.55
N PRO A 97 -14.70 13.62 -3.83
CA PRO A 97 -15.12 12.86 -5.01
C PRO A 97 -14.75 13.48 -6.36
N LYS A 98 -14.39 14.77 -6.36
CA LYS A 98 -13.89 15.47 -7.56
C LYS A 98 -12.39 15.30 -7.79
N ASP A 99 -11.69 14.66 -6.86
CA ASP A 99 -10.25 14.36 -6.92
C ASP A 99 -10.06 12.88 -6.54
N PRO A 100 -10.43 11.95 -7.45
CA PRO A 100 -10.56 10.53 -7.14
C PRO A 100 -9.26 9.86 -6.68
N GLY A 101 -8.10 10.44 -7.02
CA GLY A 101 -6.81 9.99 -6.47
C GLY A 101 -6.68 10.14 -4.96
N GLN A 102 -7.54 10.93 -4.31
CA GLN A 102 -7.61 10.99 -2.84
C GLN A 102 -8.08 9.66 -2.26
N LEU A 103 -9.05 8.97 -2.88
CA LEU A 103 -9.48 7.65 -2.40
C LEU A 103 -8.35 6.61 -2.53
N ILE A 104 -7.65 6.57 -3.67
CA ILE A 104 -6.52 5.67 -3.87
C ILE A 104 -5.42 5.93 -2.83
N ARG A 105 -5.10 7.21 -2.58
CA ARG A 105 -4.14 7.56 -1.53
C ARG A 105 -4.58 7.05 -0.17
N ALA A 106 -5.84 7.29 0.21
CA ALA A 106 -6.38 6.86 1.49
C ALA A 106 -6.31 5.33 1.65
N TRP A 107 -6.59 4.60 0.56
CA TRP A 107 -6.46 3.14 0.51
C TRP A 107 -5.01 2.69 0.71
N TYR A 108 -4.03 3.28 0.01
CA TYR A 108 -2.62 2.96 0.21
C TYR A 108 -2.13 3.32 1.61
N GLN A 109 -2.50 4.49 2.13
CA GLN A 109 -2.21 4.91 3.50
C GLN A 109 -2.75 3.89 4.52
N LEU A 110 -4.00 3.44 4.35
CA LEU A 110 -4.62 2.50 5.27
C LEU A 110 -3.99 1.11 5.20
N THR A 111 -3.84 0.55 4.00
CA THR A 111 -3.25 -0.79 3.81
C THR A 111 -1.81 -0.84 4.31
N ARG A 112 -1.00 0.20 4.06
CA ARG A 112 0.38 0.31 4.56
C ARG A 112 0.44 0.52 6.07
N LEU A 113 -0.46 1.33 6.65
CA LEU A 113 -0.60 1.43 8.11
C LEU A 113 -0.88 0.05 8.71
N LEU A 114 -1.82 -0.70 8.16
CA LEU A 114 -2.15 -2.03 8.67
C LEU A 114 -1.00 -3.03 8.47
N ALA A 115 -0.25 -2.96 7.37
CA ALA A 115 0.94 -3.78 7.17
C ALA A 115 2.05 -3.49 8.20
N ALA A 116 2.25 -2.24 8.58
CA ALA A 116 3.20 -1.85 9.64
C ALA A 116 2.66 -2.16 11.05
N LEU A 117 1.34 -2.12 11.23
CA LEU A 117 0.69 -2.28 12.53
C LEU A 117 0.41 -3.74 12.89
N LEU A 118 0.06 -4.60 11.96
CA LEU A 118 -0.43 -5.95 12.27
C LEU A 118 0.72 -6.98 12.31
N PRO A 119 0.54 -8.13 12.99
CA PRO A 119 1.47 -9.25 12.88
C PRO A 119 1.69 -9.65 11.41
N ARG A 120 2.93 -10.02 11.08
CA ARG A 120 3.34 -10.34 9.71
C ARG A 120 3.37 -11.84 9.49
N TRP A 121 3.20 -12.28 8.26
CA TRP A 121 3.48 -13.67 7.92
C TRP A 121 5.00 -13.86 7.83
N ARG A 122 5.49 -15.00 8.34
CA ARG A 122 6.91 -15.36 8.34
C ARG A 122 7.48 -15.47 6.93
N ASP A 123 6.69 -16.04 6.03
CA ASP A 123 6.98 -16.09 4.59
C ASP A 123 5.87 -15.33 3.88
N MET A 124 6.15 -14.11 3.44
CA MET A 124 5.17 -13.25 2.75
C MET A 124 4.64 -13.89 1.46
N ASN A 125 5.32 -14.91 0.95
CA ASN A 125 4.99 -15.58 -0.31
C ASN A 125 4.13 -16.83 -0.11
N LYS A 126 3.74 -17.13 1.14
CA LYS A 126 2.95 -18.31 1.48
C LYS A 126 1.89 -17.94 2.51
N LEU A 127 0.71 -18.53 2.34
CA LEU A 127 -0.30 -18.48 3.37
C LEU A 127 0.25 -19.12 4.66
N PRO A 128 -0.04 -18.51 5.82
CA PRO A 128 0.28 -19.14 7.09
C PRO A 128 -0.57 -20.42 7.21
N THR A 129 0.03 -21.46 7.78
CA THR A 129 -0.63 -22.74 8.04
C THR A 129 -0.78 -22.99 9.54
N THR A 130 0.09 -22.39 10.34
CA THR A 130 0.05 -22.45 11.79
C THR A 130 0.35 -21.08 12.41
N THR A 131 0.16 -20.95 13.73
CA THR A 131 0.47 -19.71 14.46
C THR A 131 1.96 -19.41 14.49
N GLU A 132 2.84 -20.41 14.32
CA GLU A 132 4.29 -20.19 14.18
C GLU A 132 4.67 -19.46 12.88
N ASP A 133 3.80 -19.48 11.87
CA ASP A 133 3.96 -18.70 10.64
C ASP A 133 3.61 -17.22 10.84
N ILE A 134 3.17 -16.82 12.03
CA ILE A 134 2.87 -15.43 12.39
C ILE A 134 4.04 -14.85 13.20
N VAL A 135 4.58 -13.74 12.71
CA VAL A 135 5.70 -13.01 13.31
C VAL A 135 5.17 -11.77 14.02
N LEU A 136 5.47 -11.69 15.32
CA LEU A 136 5.21 -10.52 16.14
C LEU A 136 6.25 -9.43 15.86
N PRO A 137 5.84 -8.15 15.83
CA PRO A 137 6.78 -7.04 15.85
C PRO A 137 7.68 -7.07 17.09
N GLU A 138 8.96 -6.73 16.94
CA GLU A 138 9.99 -6.82 18.01
C GLU A 138 9.56 -6.17 19.34
N GLY A 139 8.85 -5.05 19.27
CA GLY A 139 8.43 -4.28 20.43
C GLY A 139 7.26 -4.88 21.22
N ARG A 140 6.65 -5.98 20.77
CA ARG A 140 5.42 -6.54 21.34
C ARG A 140 5.66 -7.89 22.00
N GLU A 141 4.90 -8.16 23.05
CA GLU A 141 4.93 -9.44 23.76
C GLU A 141 3.82 -10.38 23.25
N THR A 142 2.75 -9.83 22.68
CA THR A 142 1.57 -10.58 22.23
C THR A 142 1.05 -10.10 20.87
N THR A 143 0.14 -10.89 20.27
CA THR A 143 -0.66 -10.49 19.10
C THR A 143 -1.77 -9.51 19.46
N GLN A 144 -2.08 -9.37 20.76
CA GLN A 144 -3.27 -8.68 21.23
C GLN A 144 -3.16 -7.19 20.95
N LEU A 145 -4.17 -6.64 20.29
CA LEU A 145 -4.30 -5.21 20.10
C LEU A 145 -5.15 -4.60 21.23
N PRO A 146 -4.86 -3.35 21.63
CA PRO A 146 -5.68 -2.66 22.62
C PRO A 146 -7.04 -2.31 22.01
N HIS A 147 -7.86 -1.56 22.75
CA HIS A 147 -9.10 -1.03 22.18
C HIS A 147 -8.82 -0.18 20.93
N VAL A 148 -9.48 -0.46 19.81
CA VAL A 148 -9.29 0.24 18.53
C VAL A 148 -10.51 1.10 18.19
N ASP A 149 -10.30 2.41 18.07
CA ASP A 149 -11.29 3.35 17.55
C ASP A 149 -10.96 3.70 16.08
N VAL A 150 -11.79 3.27 15.13
CA VAL A 150 -11.72 3.75 13.73
C VAL A 150 -12.74 4.87 13.55
N ILE A 151 -12.31 6.06 13.15
CA ILE A 151 -13.15 7.25 13.09
C ILE A 151 -13.16 7.81 11.68
N PHE A 152 -14.30 7.68 11.01
CA PHE A 152 -14.53 8.32 9.71
C PHE A 152 -14.99 9.76 9.93
N ARG A 153 -14.09 10.71 9.69
CA ARG A 153 -14.30 12.13 9.96
C ARG A 153 -14.73 12.87 8.71
N GLN A 154 -15.66 13.80 8.86
CA GLN A 154 -16.03 14.77 7.83
C GLN A 154 -15.29 16.08 8.11
N THR A 155 -14.65 16.68 7.09
CA THR A 155 -13.88 17.93 7.24
C THR A 155 -14.25 18.94 6.16
N GLY A 156 -14.83 20.06 6.59
CA GLY A 156 -15.21 21.16 5.69
C GLY A 156 -16.17 20.70 4.58
N GLN A 157 -15.69 20.74 3.33
CA GLN A 157 -16.46 20.32 2.15
C GLN A 157 -16.31 18.83 1.82
N ARG A 158 -15.38 18.12 2.44
CA ARG A 158 -15.17 16.68 2.23
C ARG A 158 -16.12 15.91 3.15
N LYS A 159 -17.06 15.20 2.55
CA LYS A 159 -18.11 14.43 3.21
C LYS A 159 -18.13 13.03 2.64
N TRP A 160 -18.57 12.05 3.42
CA TRP A 160 -18.69 10.65 2.98
C TRP A 160 -19.99 10.35 2.20
N ALA A 161 -20.92 11.30 2.16
CA ALA A 161 -22.19 11.21 1.46
C ALA A 161 -22.59 12.59 0.89
N TRP A 162 -23.32 12.62 -0.23
CA TRP A 162 -23.83 13.86 -0.86
C TRP A 162 -25.36 13.96 -0.76
N GLY A 163 -25.86 15.20 -0.81
CA GLY A 163 -27.30 15.51 -0.83
C GLY A 163 -27.98 15.36 0.52
N THR A 164 -29.29 15.07 0.50
CA THR A 164 -30.14 14.90 1.70
C THR A 164 -29.95 13.52 2.36
N GLU A 165 -28.68 13.14 2.54
CA GLU A 165 -28.20 12.25 3.61
C GLU A 165 -28.27 10.72 3.41
N THR A 166 -28.55 10.18 2.21
CA THR A 166 -28.60 8.71 2.03
C THR A 166 -27.67 8.11 0.97
N ARG A 167 -27.03 8.92 0.11
CA ARG A 167 -26.17 8.40 -0.96
C ARG A 167 -24.71 8.55 -0.58
N LEU A 168 -24.04 7.41 -0.42
CA LEU A 168 -22.61 7.33 -0.21
C LEU A 168 -21.86 7.82 -1.45
N ASN A 169 -20.62 8.25 -1.24
CA ASN A 169 -19.80 8.70 -2.37
C ASN A 169 -19.20 7.52 -3.11
N HIS A 170 -19.08 7.70 -4.42
CA HIS A 170 -18.28 6.86 -5.28
C HIS A 170 -17.31 7.77 -6.03
N SER A 171 -16.05 7.73 -5.63
CA SER A 171 -14.96 8.44 -6.28
C SER A 171 -14.40 7.64 -7.46
N LEU A 172 -14.49 6.31 -7.41
CA LEU A 172 -13.94 5.41 -8.41
C LEU A 172 -15.02 4.48 -8.96
N PRO A 173 -14.94 4.11 -10.25
CA PRO A 173 -15.82 3.11 -10.81
C PRO A 173 -15.53 1.73 -10.20
N SER A 174 -16.57 0.93 -10.00
CA SER A 174 -16.41 -0.47 -9.59
C SER A 174 -16.00 -1.33 -10.78
N PHE A 175 -15.09 -2.28 -10.56
CA PHE A 175 -14.72 -3.29 -11.56
C PHE A 175 -15.91 -4.15 -12.01
N HIS A 176 -17.01 -4.21 -11.25
CA HIS A 176 -18.26 -4.87 -11.66
C HIS A 176 -18.98 -4.17 -12.83
N HIS A 177 -18.59 -2.95 -13.20
CA HIS A 177 -19.17 -2.21 -14.32
C HIS A 177 -18.23 -2.16 -15.54
N TRP A 178 -17.25 -3.05 -15.58
CA TRP A 178 -16.37 -3.18 -16.73
C TRP A 178 -17.16 -3.66 -17.96
N ASP A 179 -16.84 -3.08 -19.12
CA ASP A 179 -17.43 -3.42 -20.41
C ASP A 179 -16.34 -3.91 -21.37
N ASP A 180 -16.27 -5.23 -21.56
CA ASP A 180 -15.30 -5.90 -22.43
C ASP A 180 -15.36 -5.41 -23.89
N ALA A 181 -16.55 -4.99 -24.35
CA ALA A 181 -16.71 -4.55 -25.73
C ALA A 181 -16.03 -3.21 -25.99
N THR A 182 -15.93 -2.36 -24.97
CA THR A 182 -15.33 -1.02 -25.08
C THR A 182 -14.00 -0.91 -24.36
N ASN A 183 -13.59 -1.94 -23.60
CA ASN A 183 -12.47 -1.88 -22.65
C ASN A 183 -12.55 -0.62 -21.77
N SER A 184 -13.75 -0.35 -21.23
CA SER A 184 -14.00 0.85 -20.44
C SER A 184 -14.87 0.55 -19.22
N VAL A 185 -14.86 1.48 -18.27
CA VAL A 185 -15.66 1.37 -17.05
C VAL A 185 -16.37 2.69 -16.80
N GLN A 186 -17.62 2.62 -16.35
CA GLN A 186 -18.40 3.80 -15.99
C GLN A 186 -18.57 3.92 -14.48
N LEU A 187 -18.51 5.15 -13.99
CA LEU A 187 -18.82 5.45 -12.60
C LEU A 187 -20.34 5.40 -12.38
N VAL A 188 -20.79 4.47 -11.54
CA VAL A 188 -22.19 4.35 -11.13
C VAL A 188 -22.32 4.83 -9.68
N LEU A 189 -23.09 5.90 -9.47
CA LEU A 189 -23.18 6.61 -8.18
C LEU A 189 -23.96 5.87 -7.09
N ASP A 190 -24.71 4.83 -7.45
CA ASP A 190 -25.48 3.98 -6.53
C ASP A 190 -25.03 2.50 -6.68
N GLY A 191 -23.78 2.29 -7.10
CA GLY A 191 -23.20 0.96 -7.33
C GLY A 191 -22.51 0.37 -6.09
N PRO A 192 -21.91 -0.82 -6.20
CA PRO A 192 -21.03 -1.34 -5.16
C PRO A 192 -19.74 -0.51 -5.02
N HIS A 193 -19.02 -0.71 -3.92
CA HIS A 193 -17.73 -0.08 -3.63
C HIS A 193 -17.84 1.44 -3.43
N SER A 194 -18.68 1.84 -2.48
CA SER A 194 -18.62 3.21 -1.98
C SER A 194 -17.26 3.53 -1.35
N ASP A 195 -16.90 4.81 -1.27
CA ASP A 195 -15.62 5.25 -0.70
C ASP A 195 -15.41 4.72 0.74
N LEU A 196 -16.51 4.59 1.50
CA LEU A 196 -16.49 4.01 2.85
C LEU A 196 -16.30 2.49 2.83
N GLU A 197 -17.00 1.77 1.95
CA GLU A 197 -16.84 0.31 1.82
C GLU A 197 -15.40 -0.05 1.45
N VAL A 198 -14.85 0.66 0.46
CA VAL A 198 -13.45 0.54 0.06
C VAL A 198 -12.54 0.67 1.28
N LEU A 199 -12.67 1.73 2.08
CA LEU A 199 -11.78 1.92 3.22
C LEU A 199 -12.09 1.02 4.44
N LEU A 200 -13.21 0.30 4.44
CA LEU A 200 -13.53 -0.69 5.48
C LEU A 200 -12.94 -2.08 5.20
N ILE A 201 -12.71 -2.42 3.93
CA ILE A 201 -12.22 -3.75 3.52
C ILE A 201 -10.88 -4.10 4.22
N PRO A 202 -9.83 -3.26 4.20
CA PRO A 202 -8.55 -3.61 4.81
C PRO A 202 -8.65 -3.80 6.33
N LEU A 203 -9.59 -3.09 6.99
CA LEU A 203 -9.78 -3.19 8.44
C LEU A 203 -10.29 -4.57 8.87
N ARG A 204 -10.83 -5.36 7.94
CA ARG A 204 -11.14 -6.78 8.16
C ARG A 204 -9.91 -7.62 8.42
N ARG A 205 -8.68 -7.11 8.33
CA ARG A 205 -7.44 -7.81 8.73
C ARG A 205 -7.14 -7.74 10.22
N ILE A 206 -7.73 -6.79 10.94
CA ILE A 206 -7.50 -6.62 12.39
C ILE A 206 -8.01 -7.87 13.10
N ARG A 207 -7.18 -8.47 13.95
CA ARG A 207 -7.50 -9.65 14.79
C ARG A 207 -7.06 -9.37 16.22
N ASP A 208 -7.56 -10.17 17.16
CA ASP A 208 -7.14 -10.20 18.56
C ASP A 208 -7.14 -8.81 19.24
N ALA A 209 -8.06 -7.93 18.85
CA ALA A 209 -8.25 -6.65 19.52
C ALA A 209 -9.17 -6.83 20.73
N THR A 210 -8.81 -6.19 21.85
CA THR A 210 -9.67 -6.13 23.05
C THR A 210 -11.10 -5.71 22.70
N SER A 211 -11.22 -4.76 21.78
CA SER A 211 -12.48 -4.42 21.09
C SER A 211 -12.18 -3.44 19.96
N LEU A 212 -13.05 -3.40 18.94
CA LEU A 212 -13.00 -2.43 17.86
C LEU A 212 -14.33 -1.70 17.70
N ASN A 213 -14.27 -0.38 17.65
CA ASN A 213 -15.40 0.49 17.35
C ASN A 213 -15.17 1.22 16.04
N VAL A 214 -16.16 1.16 15.14
CA VAL A 214 -16.19 1.98 13.94
C VAL A 214 -17.17 3.13 14.14
N HIS A 215 -16.66 4.34 14.19
CA HIS A 215 -17.45 5.56 14.33
C HIS A 215 -17.77 6.10 12.94
N MET A 216 -18.95 5.73 12.43
CA MET A 216 -19.40 6.19 11.12
C MET A 216 -19.93 7.62 11.19
N PRO A 217 -19.84 8.39 10.09
CA PRO A 217 -20.39 9.73 10.03
C PRO A 217 -21.91 9.73 10.19
N PRO A 218 -22.52 10.84 10.65
CA PRO A 218 -23.97 10.96 10.71
C PRO A 218 -24.63 10.58 9.38
N ASN A 219 -25.78 9.89 9.46
CA ASN A 219 -26.65 9.50 8.35
C ASN A 219 -26.13 8.41 7.39
N THR A 220 -24.90 7.92 7.58
CA THR A 220 -24.36 6.78 6.80
C THR A 220 -24.90 5.42 7.26
N TYR A 221 -25.49 5.33 8.47
CA TYR A 221 -26.04 4.11 9.05
C TYR A 221 -27.31 3.57 8.36
N SER A 222 -27.88 4.30 7.40
CA SER A 222 -29.08 3.84 6.69
C SER A 222 -28.79 2.70 5.73
N ASP A 223 -27.56 2.60 5.23
CA ASP A 223 -27.12 1.58 4.30
C ASP A 223 -27.00 0.19 4.98
N PRO A 224 -27.74 -0.83 4.55
CA PRO A 224 -27.66 -2.18 5.13
C PRO A 224 -26.35 -2.90 4.88
N GLU A 225 -25.76 -2.75 3.68
CA GLU A 225 -24.53 -3.44 3.27
C GLU A 225 -23.34 -2.89 4.04
N LEU A 226 -23.28 -1.56 4.18
CA LEU A 226 -22.27 -0.88 4.99
C LEU A 226 -22.36 -1.29 6.47
N ARG A 227 -23.58 -1.38 7.03
CA ARG A 227 -23.77 -1.86 8.41
C ARG A 227 -23.32 -3.31 8.59
N GLN A 228 -23.60 -4.16 7.62
CA GLN A 228 -23.13 -5.54 7.63
C GLN A 228 -21.60 -5.58 7.59
N LEU A 229 -20.97 -4.80 6.71
CA LEU A 229 -19.51 -4.72 6.62
C LEU A 229 -18.87 -4.22 7.92
N VAL A 230 -19.43 -3.17 8.54
CA VAL A 230 -18.98 -2.69 9.87
C VAL A 230 -19.10 -3.79 10.91
N SER A 231 -20.21 -4.53 10.95
CA SER A 231 -20.37 -5.66 11.86
C SER A 231 -19.32 -6.74 11.63
N VAL A 232 -19.02 -7.07 10.37
CA VAL A 232 -17.98 -8.04 10.00
C VAL A 232 -16.60 -7.55 10.47
N VAL A 233 -16.26 -6.28 10.27
CA VAL A 233 -14.99 -5.70 10.75
C VAL A 233 -14.89 -5.79 12.28
N GLN A 234 -15.94 -5.38 13.00
CA GLN A 234 -15.95 -5.41 14.47
C GLN A 234 -15.90 -6.83 15.05
N GLN A 235 -16.51 -7.80 14.36
CA GLN A 235 -16.46 -9.19 14.75
C GLN A 235 -15.09 -9.81 14.48
N SER A 236 -14.56 -9.61 13.27
CA SER A 236 -13.26 -10.12 12.84
C SER A 236 -12.15 -9.60 13.78
N ALA A 237 -12.24 -8.34 14.19
CA ALA A 237 -11.33 -7.73 15.14
C ALA A 237 -11.23 -8.44 16.50
N LYS A 238 -12.28 -9.17 16.93
CA LYS A 238 -12.28 -9.92 18.20
C LYS A 238 -11.85 -11.38 18.05
N SER A 239 -11.63 -11.85 16.82
CA SER A 239 -11.19 -13.21 16.58
C SER A 239 -9.76 -13.38 17.08
N GLU A 240 -9.54 -14.38 17.93
CA GLU A 240 -8.21 -14.78 18.41
C GLU A 240 -7.42 -15.54 17.33
N ILE A 241 -8.07 -15.95 16.22
CA ILE A 241 -7.41 -16.61 15.09
C ILE A 241 -6.67 -15.55 14.27
N PRO A 242 -5.33 -15.64 14.12
CA PRO A 242 -4.58 -14.70 13.29
C PRO A 242 -5.05 -14.67 11.83
N PHE A 243 -4.90 -13.51 11.19
CA PHE A 243 -5.30 -13.31 9.81
C PHE A 243 -4.50 -14.19 8.85
N GLY A 244 -5.19 -14.87 7.95
CA GLY A 244 -4.66 -15.86 7.01
C GLY A 244 -4.80 -17.29 7.50
N LEU A 245 -5.15 -17.54 8.77
CA LEU A 245 -5.37 -18.89 9.31
C LEU A 245 -6.84 -19.32 9.30
N ASN A 246 -7.80 -18.40 9.14
CA ASN A 246 -9.22 -18.73 9.07
C ASN A 246 -9.67 -18.93 7.61
N GLN A 247 -9.04 -19.89 6.91
CA GLN A 247 -9.26 -20.23 5.49
C GLN A 247 -10.51 -21.11 5.25
N CYS A 248 -11.61 -20.86 5.96
CA CYS A 248 -12.80 -21.69 6.06
C CYS A 248 -13.12 -22.63 4.85
N LEU A 249 -12.59 -23.85 4.92
CA LEU A 249 -12.80 -24.92 3.93
C LEU A 249 -14.11 -25.69 4.09
N ASP A 250 -14.92 -25.36 5.11
CA ASP A 250 -16.15 -26.05 5.46
C ASP A 250 -17.37 -25.13 5.28
N GLU A 251 -18.34 -25.59 4.48
CA GLU A 251 -19.56 -24.90 4.01
C GLU A 251 -20.50 -24.35 5.13
N VAL A 252 -20.14 -24.48 6.40
CA VAL A 252 -21.01 -24.26 7.56
C VAL A 252 -20.67 -22.96 8.32
N SER A 253 -19.52 -22.34 8.06
CA SER A 253 -19.19 -21.05 8.68
C SER A 253 -19.96 -19.91 8.03
N GLU A 254 -20.87 -19.30 8.77
CA GLU A 254 -21.54 -18.04 8.41
C GLU A 254 -20.55 -16.84 8.38
N PHE A 255 -19.29 -17.03 8.77
CA PHE A 255 -18.27 -16.00 8.76
C PHE A 255 -17.49 -16.03 7.46
N ARG A 256 -17.55 -14.91 6.72
CA ARG A 256 -16.75 -14.63 5.53
C ARG A 256 -15.26 -14.86 5.84
N ASP A 257 -14.67 -15.76 5.07
CA ASP A 257 -13.31 -16.29 5.15
C ASP A 257 -12.24 -15.17 5.00
N ASP A 258 -11.05 -15.38 5.58
CA ASP A 258 -9.85 -14.60 5.28
C ASP A 258 -9.52 -14.61 3.77
N ASP A 259 -9.86 -15.68 3.04
CA ASP A 259 -9.80 -15.76 1.58
C ASP A 259 -10.60 -14.63 0.89
N GLU A 260 -11.85 -14.44 1.30
CA GLU A 260 -12.70 -13.41 0.71
C GLU A 260 -12.16 -12.00 1.03
N CYS A 261 -11.61 -11.83 2.23
CA CYS A 261 -10.95 -10.58 2.61
C CYS A 261 -9.73 -10.30 1.73
N LEU A 262 -8.85 -11.30 1.57
CA LEU A 262 -7.64 -11.21 0.76
C LEU A 262 -7.99 -10.92 -0.70
N GLY A 263 -8.88 -11.70 -1.30
CA GLY A 263 -9.15 -11.57 -2.73
C GLY A 263 -9.86 -10.28 -3.10
N MET A 264 -10.70 -9.73 -2.21
CA MET A 264 -11.28 -8.40 -2.41
C MET A 264 -10.24 -7.29 -2.22
N GLU A 265 -9.35 -7.40 -1.24
CA GLU A 265 -8.24 -6.44 -1.04
C GLU A 265 -7.30 -6.43 -2.26
N ASP A 266 -6.95 -7.61 -2.75
CA ASP A 266 -6.06 -7.82 -3.90
C ASP A 266 -6.72 -7.34 -5.21
N ALA A 267 -8.02 -7.62 -5.41
CA ALA A 267 -8.81 -7.07 -6.52
C ALA A 267 -8.83 -5.54 -6.51
N LEU A 268 -9.09 -4.91 -5.36
CA LEU A 268 -9.07 -3.46 -5.25
C LEU A 268 -7.66 -2.88 -5.44
N HIS A 269 -6.62 -3.55 -4.93
CA HIS A 269 -5.24 -3.13 -5.13
C HIS A 269 -4.89 -3.11 -6.63
N PHE A 270 -5.17 -4.21 -7.32
CA PHE A 270 -4.89 -4.37 -8.75
C PHE A 270 -5.71 -3.39 -9.59
N TRP A 271 -7.00 -3.22 -9.25
CA TRP A 271 -7.90 -2.29 -9.91
C TRP A 271 -7.50 -0.82 -9.72
N PHE A 272 -7.11 -0.41 -8.51
CA PHE A 272 -6.69 0.96 -8.25
C PHE A 272 -5.37 1.29 -8.91
N ASP A 273 -4.42 0.35 -8.94
CA ASP A 273 -3.16 0.55 -9.67
C ASP A 273 -3.38 0.74 -11.18
N PHE A 274 -4.34 0.00 -11.75
CA PHE A 274 -4.78 0.21 -13.13
C PHE A 274 -5.43 1.57 -13.36
N LEU A 275 -6.48 1.90 -12.60
CA LEU A 275 -7.22 3.15 -12.77
C LEU A 275 -6.32 4.38 -12.64
N LEU A 276 -5.32 4.32 -11.75
CA LEU A 276 -4.39 5.40 -11.50
C LEU A 276 -3.71 5.92 -12.78
N ASP A 277 -3.55 5.10 -13.81
CA ASP A 277 -2.95 5.50 -15.09
C ASP A 277 -3.71 6.65 -15.76
N ASP A 278 -5.05 6.61 -15.76
CA ASP A 278 -5.90 7.60 -16.44
C ASP A 278 -6.67 8.55 -15.51
N LEU A 279 -6.61 8.35 -14.19
CA LEU A 279 -7.33 9.22 -13.27
C LEU A 279 -6.87 10.68 -13.33
N SER A 280 -7.85 11.57 -13.44
CA SER A 280 -7.63 13.01 -13.31
C SER A 280 -7.57 13.44 -11.84
N GLY A 281 -7.09 14.66 -11.61
CA GLY A 281 -7.02 15.24 -10.26
C GLY A 281 -5.59 15.41 -9.76
N LYS A 282 -5.43 16.33 -8.80
CA LYS A 282 -4.12 16.66 -8.23
C LYS A 282 -3.57 15.50 -7.41
N ALA A 283 -4.41 14.85 -6.60
CA ALA A 283 -3.97 13.70 -5.82
C ALA A 283 -3.54 12.54 -6.73
N ALA A 284 -4.31 12.24 -7.79
CA ALA A 284 -3.98 11.18 -8.73
C ALA A 284 -2.61 11.43 -9.41
N ALA A 285 -2.34 12.67 -9.83
CA ALA A 285 -1.05 13.02 -10.40
C ALA A 285 0.11 12.82 -9.42
N MET A 286 -0.08 13.18 -8.15
CA MET A 286 0.94 12.99 -7.12
C MET A 286 1.16 11.51 -6.79
N VAL A 287 0.09 10.71 -6.70
CA VAL A 287 0.18 9.26 -6.44
C VAL A 287 0.85 8.54 -7.62
N ARG A 288 0.57 8.92 -8.89
CA ARG A 288 1.33 8.41 -10.05
C ARG A 288 2.83 8.71 -9.94
N ARG A 289 3.19 9.92 -9.51
CA ARG A 289 4.60 10.29 -9.28
C ARG A 289 5.23 9.45 -8.19
N GLU A 290 4.55 9.28 -7.06
CA GLU A 290 5.04 8.42 -5.97
C GLU A 290 5.24 6.98 -6.47
N ARG A 291 4.28 6.41 -7.20
CA ARG A 291 4.40 5.07 -7.79
C ARG A 291 5.68 4.92 -8.63
N PHE A 292 5.97 5.86 -9.54
CA PHE A 292 7.18 5.77 -10.35
C PHE A 292 8.46 6.11 -9.58
N GLN A 293 8.38 6.99 -8.59
CA GLN A 293 9.51 7.31 -7.71
C GLN A 293 9.96 6.11 -6.88
N TYR A 294 9.01 5.29 -6.42
CA TYR A 294 9.24 4.11 -5.58
C TYR A 294 9.07 2.79 -6.34
N TRP A 295 9.10 2.81 -7.67
CA TRP A 295 9.06 1.60 -8.49
C TRP A 295 10.34 0.79 -8.29
N CYS A 296 10.22 -0.47 -7.88
CA CYS A 296 11.33 -1.39 -7.68
C CYS A 296 10.86 -2.85 -7.77
N ALA A 297 11.79 -3.81 -7.74
CA ALA A 297 11.48 -5.23 -7.74
C ALA A 297 10.46 -5.67 -6.67
N GLU A 298 10.46 -5.06 -5.47
CA GLU A 298 9.47 -5.38 -4.43
C GLU A 298 8.05 -4.94 -4.82
N TYR A 299 7.89 -3.78 -5.47
CA TYR A 299 6.60 -3.36 -6.00
C TYR A 299 6.10 -4.34 -7.08
N GLU A 300 6.96 -4.74 -8.01
CA GLU A 300 6.62 -5.70 -9.07
C GLU A 300 6.26 -7.07 -8.49
N HIS A 301 7.00 -7.49 -7.47
CA HIS A 301 6.75 -8.72 -6.72
C HIS A 301 5.37 -8.67 -6.06
N GLN A 302 5.08 -7.62 -5.28
CA GLN A 302 3.78 -7.45 -4.60
C GLN A 302 2.61 -7.41 -5.58
N LEU A 303 2.73 -6.69 -6.70
CA LEU A 303 1.68 -6.66 -7.72
C LEU A 303 1.43 -8.05 -8.31
N GLY A 304 2.48 -8.87 -8.45
CA GLY A 304 2.37 -10.28 -8.78
C GLY A 304 1.57 -11.10 -7.77
N TYR A 305 1.82 -10.91 -6.47
CA TYR A 305 1.04 -11.58 -5.42
C TYR A 305 -0.43 -11.17 -5.48
N HIS A 306 -0.69 -9.87 -5.61
CA HIS A 306 -2.06 -9.37 -5.73
C HIS A 306 -2.77 -9.88 -7.00
N LEU A 307 -2.03 -10.31 -8.04
CA LEU A 307 -2.61 -10.89 -9.25
C LEU A 307 -2.87 -12.39 -9.11
N ASP A 308 -1.88 -13.13 -8.62
CA ASP A 308 -1.89 -14.60 -8.60
C ASP A 308 -2.55 -15.18 -7.35
N GLY A 309 -2.61 -14.43 -6.25
CA GLY A 309 -2.98 -14.93 -4.93
C GLY A 309 -1.99 -15.96 -4.39
N PHE A 310 -2.49 -16.88 -3.56
CA PHE A 310 -1.70 -17.91 -2.89
C PHE A 310 -2.22 -19.32 -3.19
N CYS A 311 -1.31 -20.28 -3.33
CA CYS A 311 -1.68 -21.70 -3.40
C CYS A 311 -2.12 -22.22 -2.03
N GLY A 312 -3.40 -22.53 -1.90
CA GLY A 312 -3.99 -23.13 -0.70
C GLY A 312 -3.67 -24.63 -0.53
N PRO A 313 -4.04 -25.23 0.61
CA PRO A 313 -3.73 -26.63 0.93
C PRO A 313 -4.30 -27.66 -0.06
N LYS A 314 -5.43 -27.34 -0.69
CA LYS A 314 -6.13 -28.19 -1.68
C LYS A 314 -5.75 -27.91 -3.13
N GLN A 315 -4.70 -27.11 -3.36
CA GLN A 315 -4.32 -26.55 -4.67
C GLN A 315 -5.30 -25.51 -5.24
N ASP A 316 -6.29 -25.09 -4.45
CA ASP A 316 -7.13 -23.94 -4.76
C ASP A 316 -6.30 -22.65 -4.65
N VAL A 317 -6.71 -21.61 -5.37
CA VAL A 317 -6.09 -20.28 -5.30
C VAL A 317 -6.89 -19.44 -4.31
N ILE A 318 -6.20 -18.93 -3.29
CA ILE A 318 -6.75 -18.10 -2.23
C ILE A 318 -6.27 -16.68 -2.44
N GLY A 319 -7.15 -15.69 -2.29
CA GLY A 319 -6.82 -14.28 -2.44
C GLY A 319 -6.64 -13.80 -3.88
N SER A 320 -6.94 -14.61 -4.90
CA SER A 320 -6.82 -14.12 -6.27
C SER A 320 -7.96 -13.16 -6.64
N PRO A 321 -7.68 -12.05 -7.34
CA PRO A 321 -8.67 -11.12 -7.85
C PRO A 321 -9.62 -11.79 -8.84
N ALA A 322 -9.24 -12.89 -9.49
CA ALA A 322 -10.09 -13.65 -10.40
C ALA A 322 -11.33 -14.27 -9.70
N ALA A 323 -11.36 -14.32 -8.36
CA ALA A 323 -12.56 -14.68 -7.61
C ALA A 323 -13.62 -13.55 -7.58
N PHE A 324 -13.24 -12.32 -7.88
CA PHE A 324 -14.08 -11.11 -7.75
C PHE A 324 -14.22 -10.32 -9.06
N MET A 325 -13.21 -10.38 -9.92
CA MET A 325 -13.12 -9.65 -11.18
C MET A 325 -13.33 -10.59 -12.36
N ASP A 326 -13.84 -10.05 -13.46
CA ASP A 326 -13.90 -10.79 -14.73
C ASP A 326 -12.47 -11.15 -15.18
N ILE A 327 -12.28 -12.36 -15.71
CA ILE A 327 -10.97 -12.83 -16.14
C ILE A 327 -10.41 -12.01 -17.31
N ASP A 328 -11.28 -11.55 -18.21
CA ASP A 328 -10.87 -10.71 -19.34
C ASP A 328 -10.39 -9.33 -18.85
N LEU A 329 -10.99 -8.82 -17.78
CA LEU A 329 -10.52 -7.61 -17.10
C LEU A 329 -9.16 -7.84 -16.43
N VAL A 330 -8.99 -8.96 -15.71
CA VAL A 330 -7.71 -9.31 -15.07
C VAL A 330 -6.60 -9.37 -16.12
N ASP A 331 -6.84 -10.07 -17.24
CA ASP A 331 -5.91 -10.18 -18.36
C ASP A 331 -5.65 -8.82 -19.01
N HIS A 332 -6.69 -8.00 -19.19
CA HIS A 332 -6.55 -6.64 -19.74
C HIS A 332 -5.58 -5.80 -18.89
N ILE A 333 -5.77 -5.77 -17.57
CA ILE A 333 -4.92 -5.00 -16.66
C ILE A 333 -3.49 -5.53 -16.66
N ALA A 334 -3.31 -6.86 -16.57
CA ALA A 334 -1.98 -7.49 -16.59
C ALA A 334 -1.21 -7.13 -17.88
N ASN A 335 -1.90 -7.09 -19.02
CA ASN A 335 -1.32 -6.72 -20.30
C ASN A 335 -0.92 -5.23 -20.41
N GLN A 336 -1.36 -4.35 -19.50
CA GLN A 336 -0.95 -2.95 -19.45
C GLN A 336 0.32 -2.71 -18.61
N PHE A 337 0.76 -3.70 -17.84
CA PHE A 337 1.88 -3.54 -16.91
C PHE A 337 3.18 -3.12 -17.60
N PHE A 338 3.51 -3.72 -18.75
CA PHE A 338 4.72 -3.37 -19.49
C PHE A 338 4.70 -1.92 -19.95
N SER A 339 3.54 -1.45 -20.44
CA SER A 339 3.38 -0.06 -20.87
C SER A 339 3.61 0.91 -19.70
N ARG A 340 3.08 0.57 -18.52
CA ARG A 340 3.30 1.35 -17.28
C ARG A 340 4.77 1.38 -16.87
N TYR A 341 5.45 0.24 -16.90
CA TYR A 341 6.89 0.13 -16.63
C TYR A 341 7.69 1.01 -17.60
N ALA A 342 7.44 0.88 -18.91
CA ALA A 342 8.13 1.64 -19.95
C ALA A 342 7.90 3.15 -19.79
N ALA A 343 6.68 3.57 -19.47
CA ALA A 343 6.37 4.96 -19.20
C ALA A 343 7.16 5.51 -17.99
N GLY A 344 7.22 4.77 -16.88
CA GLY A 344 8.02 5.13 -15.71
C GLY A 344 9.51 5.28 -16.04
N TYR A 345 10.06 4.35 -16.83
CA TYR A 345 11.43 4.40 -17.32
C TYR A 345 11.71 5.64 -18.17
N HIS A 346 10.86 5.92 -19.16
CA HIS A 346 11.00 7.09 -20.02
C HIS A 346 10.96 8.40 -19.23
N MET A 347 10.04 8.51 -18.26
CA MET A 347 9.96 9.69 -17.40
C MET A 347 11.19 9.86 -16.52
N TYR A 348 11.76 8.77 -15.99
CA TYR A 348 13.01 8.82 -15.26
C TYR A 348 14.16 9.33 -16.15
N GLN A 349 14.30 8.78 -17.37
CA GLN A 349 15.33 9.22 -18.31
C GLN A 349 15.18 10.69 -18.70
N THR A 350 13.96 11.13 -19.03
CA THR A 350 13.65 12.52 -19.40
C THR A 350 13.93 13.47 -18.24
N GLY A 351 13.47 13.11 -17.03
CA GLY A 351 13.74 13.87 -15.81
C GLY A 351 15.24 14.02 -15.56
N HIS A 352 15.98 12.91 -15.62
CA HIS A 352 17.42 12.89 -15.41
C HIS A 352 18.20 13.72 -16.46
N ARG A 353 17.81 13.65 -17.74
CA ARG A 353 18.38 14.51 -18.80
C ARG A 353 18.13 15.99 -18.52
N ASN A 354 16.90 16.36 -18.20
CA ASN A 354 16.51 17.74 -17.90
C ASN A 354 17.24 18.28 -16.66
N PHE A 355 17.36 17.44 -15.62
CA PHE A 355 18.06 17.78 -14.39
C PHE A 355 19.56 18.01 -14.63
N ARG A 356 20.24 17.12 -15.36
CA ARG A 356 21.66 17.29 -15.72
C ARG A 356 21.91 18.55 -16.55
N CYS A 357 21.08 18.82 -17.56
CA CYS A 357 21.22 20.00 -18.41
C CYS A 357 21.02 21.31 -17.65
N SER A 358 20.17 21.32 -16.62
CA SER A 358 19.87 22.53 -15.84
C SER A 358 20.88 22.82 -14.73
N HIS A 359 21.73 21.87 -14.35
CA HIS A 359 22.60 22.00 -13.16
C HIS A 359 24.07 21.59 -13.44
N GLN A 360 24.80 22.40 -14.21
CA GLN A 360 26.28 22.34 -14.29
C GLN A 360 26.99 22.59 -12.92
N TYR A 361 26.26 22.99 -11.88
CA TYR A 361 26.80 23.37 -10.57
C TYR A 361 26.85 22.24 -9.53
N TRP A 362 26.25 21.07 -9.81
CA TRP A 362 25.96 20.06 -8.79
C TRP A 362 26.92 18.86 -8.75
N GLU A 363 27.86 18.75 -9.70
CA GLU A 363 28.91 17.70 -9.68
C GLU A 363 29.71 17.68 -8.36
N LYS A 364 29.71 18.76 -7.56
CA LYS A 364 30.42 18.83 -6.28
C LYS A 364 29.65 18.34 -5.04
N GLU A 365 28.31 18.29 -5.07
CA GLU A 365 27.52 17.78 -3.93
C GLU A 365 27.03 16.34 -4.12
N CYS A 366 27.00 15.84 -5.36
CA CYS A 366 26.47 14.52 -5.70
C CYS A 366 27.45 13.36 -5.47
N GLU A 367 28.74 13.64 -5.16
CA GLU A 367 29.71 12.59 -4.82
C GLU A 367 29.40 11.86 -3.49
N ARG A 368 28.35 12.25 -2.75
CA ARG A 368 28.13 11.77 -1.37
C ARG A 368 26.83 11.02 -1.08
N ASP A 369 25.78 11.13 -1.90
CA ASP A 369 24.50 10.43 -1.63
C ASP A 369 23.58 10.37 -2.87
N ASP A 370 23.63 9.24 -3.58
CA ASP A 370 22.85 9.00 -4.80
C ASP A 370 21.35 8.84 -4.50
N THR A 371 20.98 8.42 -3.28
CA THR A 371 19.59 8.21 -2.85
C THR A 371 18.85 9.54 -2.72
N ARG A 372 19.48 10.53 -2.07
CA ARG A 372 18.89 11.87 -1.93
C ARG A 372 18.69 12.56 -3.27
N LEU A 373 19.56 12.27 -4.25
CA LEU A 373 19.44 12.80 -5.59
C LEU A 373 18.19 12.28 -6.31
N ARG A 374 17.86 11.00 -6.14
CA ARG A 374 16.65 10.38 -6.71
C ARG A 374 15.38 11.00 -6.16
N GLU A 375 15.29 11.20 -4.84
CA GLU A 375 14.13 11.84 -4.21
C GLU A 375 13.92 13.26 -4.75
N VAL A 376 15.00 14.03 -4.82
CA VAL A 376 14.97 15.41 -5.32
C VAL A 376 14.67 15.47 -6.82
N LEU A 377 15.07 14.47 -7.59
CA LEU A 377 14.83 14.41 -9.04
C LEU A 377 13.33 14.45 -9.34
N TRP A 378 12.56 13.52 -8.77
CA TRP A 378 11.13 13.40 -9.03
C TRP A 378 10.37 14.64 -8.57
N GLU A 379 10.70 15.18 -7.40
CA GLU A 379 10.06 16.39 -6.89
C GLU A 379 10.37 17.64 -7.73
N LYS A 380 11.60 17.79 -8.24
CA LYS A 380 11.98 18.93 -9.08
C LYS A 380 11.46 18.82 -10.51
N CYS A 381 11.51 17.63 -11.11
CA CYS A 381 11.08 17.42 -12.49
C CYS A 381 9.55 17.34 -12.61
N TYR A 382 8.88 16.81 -11.58
CA TYR A 382 7.43 16.60 -11.55
C TYR A 382 6.79 17.18 -10.27
N PRO A 383 6.91 18.51 -10.03
CA PRO A 383 6.43 19.13 -8.80
C PRO A 383 4.90 19.06 -8.64
N ASN A 384 4.19 18.97 -9.77
CA ASN A 384 2.73 18.86 -9.81
C ASN A 384 2.24 17.41 -10.00
N GLY A 385 3.14 16.43 -9.86
CA GLY A 385 2.86 15.04 -10.17
C GLY A 385 2.96 14.74 -11.66
N ILE A 386 2.44 13.58 -12.05
CA ILE A 386 2.49 13.04 -13.41
C ILE A 386 1.09 13.06 -14.02
N ALA A 387 0.99 13.56 -15.25
CA ALA A 387 -0.28 13.67 -15.97
C ALA A 387 -0.88 12.27 -16.28
N PRO A 388 -2.20 12.19 -16.49
CA PRO A 388 -2.85 10.95 -16.94
C PRO A 388 -2.25 10.44 -18.24
N LYS A 389 -2.28 9.12 -18.45
CA LYS A 389 -1.82 8.44 -19.66
C LYS A 389 -2.33 9.14 -20.92
N SER A 390 -3.63 9.38 -21.02
CA SER A 390 -4.26 10.12 -22.12
C SER A 390 -3.74 11.55 -22.40
N LEU A 391 -3.05 12.18 -21.45
CA LEU A 391 -2.48 13.52 -21.56
C LEU A 391 -0.95 13.53 -21.47
N ASN A 392 -0.31 12.36 -21.38
CA ASN A 392 1.12 12.24 -21.15
C ASN A 392 1.83 11.79 -22.43
N PRO A 393 2.61 12.67 -23.09
CA PRO A 393 3.29 12.34 -24.33
C PRO A 393 4.43 11.33 -24.15
N ASP A 394 4.90 11.11 -22.92
CA ASP A 394 5.92 10.11 -22.61
C ASP A 394 5.29 8.74 -22.31
N TRP A 395 3.96 8.61 -22.46
CA TRP A 395 3.23 7.36 -22.25
C TRP A 395 2.80 6.75 -23.58
N ASP A 396 3.63 5.84 -24.09
CA ASP A 396 3.31 5.03 -25.26
C ASP A 396 2.67 3.70 -24.85
N GLU A 397 1.79 3.17 -25.70
CA GLU A 397 1.28 1.80 -25.55
C GLU A 397 2.26 0.84 -26.21
N TYR A 398 2.85 -0.02 -25.40
CA TYR A 398 3.74 -1.07 -25.86
C TYR A 398 3.02 -2.42 -25.75
N PRO A 399 3.07 -3.27 -26.79
CA PRO A 399 2.63 -4.63 -26.65
C PRO A 399 3.48 -5.31 -25.58
N THR A 400 2.83 -5.95 -24.61
CA THR A 400 3.53 -6.70 -23.56
C THR A 400 4.33 -7.82 -24.22
N PRO A 401 5.67 -7.84 -24.09
CA PRO A 401 6.47 -8.88 -24.71
C PRO A 401 6.08 -10.27 -24.20
N PRO A 402 6.10 -11.31 -25.04
CA PRO A 402 5.76 -12.68 -24.61
C PRO A 402 6.63 -13.20 -23.46
N TRP A 403 7.85 -12.66 -23.28
CA TRP A 403 8.74 -12.98 -22.17
C TRP A 403 8.48 -12.13 -20.92
N PHE A 404 7.75 -11.03 -21.03
CA PHE A 404 7.38 -10.17 -19.91
C PHE A 404 6.12 -10.67 -19.18
N CYS A 405 5.19 -11.28 -19.92
CA CYS A 405 4.02 -11.93 -19.34
C CYS A 405 4.39 -13.07 -18.34
N PRO A 406 5.47 -13.85 -18.57
CA PRO A 406 6.11 -14.74 -17.60
C PRO A 406 6.87 -14.08 -16.43
N THR A 407 7.10 -12.76 -16.46
CA THR A 407 7.87 -12.01 -15.44
C THR A 407 7.00 -11.31 -14.40
N TYR A 408 5.68 -11.27 -14.63
CA TYR A 408 4.77 -11.35 -13.49
C TYR A 408 5.18 -12.58 -12.68
N PRO A 409 5.29 -12.51 -11.35
CA PRO A 409 5.65 -13.63 -10.51
C PRO A 409 4.71 -14.85 -10.66
N GLN A 410 4.73 -15.54 -11.80
CA GLN A 410 3.91 -16.71 -12.05
C GLN A 410 4.27 -17.72 -10.97
N ARG A 411 3.24 -18.24 -10.28
CA ARG A 411 3.02 -19.55 -9.61
C ARG A 411 4.19 -20.48 -9.19
N VAL A 412 5.42 -20.33 -9.66
CA VAL A 412 6.54 -21.24 -9.52
C VAL A 412 7.49 -20.74 -8.44
N ARG A 413 7.34 -21.38 -7.28
CA ARG A 413 8.13 -21.42 -6.02
C ARG A 413 9.67 -21.42 -6.16
N SER A 414 10.26 -20.45 -6.81
CA SER A 414 11.70 -20.23 -6.74
C SER A 414 11.97 -18.77 -6.50
N HIS A 415 12.86 -18.45 -5.57
CA HIS A 415 13.33 -17.08 -5.27
C HIS A 415 14.12 -16.45 -6.45
N THR A 416 13.98 -17.03 -7.65
CA THR A 416 14.62 -16.66 -8.91
C THR A 416 13.63 -16.06 -9.90
N THR A 417 12.44 -15.63 -9.46
CA THR A 417 11.51 -14.92 -10.32
C THR A 417 12.18 -13.64 -10.81
N LEU A 418 12.43 -13.62 -12.12
CA LEU A 418 13.07 -12.54 -12.82
C LEU A 418 12.03 -11.43 -12.98
N THR A 419 12.12 -10.38 -12.15
CA THR A 419 11.26 -9.20 -12.28
C THR A 419 11.74 -8.34 -13.45
N ALA A 420 10.89 -7.47 -13.98
CA ALA A 420 11.25 -6.55 -15.06
C ALA A 420 12.43 -5.65 -14.65
N ASP A 421 12.40 -5.12 -13.44
CA ASP A 421 13.46 -4.34 -12.81
C ASP A 421 14.80 -5.09 -12.81
N ARG A 422 14.79 -6.37 -12.44
CA ARG A 422 16.00 -7.22 -12.42
C ARG A 422 16.48 -7.61 -13.82
N LEU A 423 15.57 -7.90 -14.75
CA LEU A 423 15.89 -8.35 -16.11
C LEU A 423 16.48 -7.26 -16.98
N ILE A 424 15.94 -6.05 -16.86
CA ILE A 424 16.26 -4.97 -17.78
C ILE A 424 17.57 -4.29 -17.38
N CYS A 425 18.07 -4.45 -16.14
CA CYS A 425 19.35 -3.93 -15.66
C CYS A 425 19.64 -2.44 -15.98
N ASP A 426 18.74 -1.70 -16.60
CA ASP A 426 18.84 -0.28 -16.87
C ASP A 426 18.16 0.53 -15.75
N PHE A 427 17.27 -0.14 -15.01
CA PHE A 427 16.96 0.22 -13.64
C PHE A 427 18.02 -0.31 -12.63
N SER A 428 19.17 -0.88 -13.04
CA SER A 428 20.20 -1.33 -12.06
C SER A 428 20.83 -0.17 -11.28
N GLY A 429 20.79 1.05 -11.83
CA GLY A 429 21.08 2.27 -11.08
C GLY A 429 19.95 2.73 -10.16
N THR A 430 18.90 1.92 -9.99
CA THR A 430 17.63 2.27 -9.32
C THR A 430 17.06 1.14 -8.46
N LEU A 431 17.81 0.06 -8.16
CA LEU A 431 17.48 -0.77 -7.01
C LEU A 431 17.26 0.20 -5.84
N CYS A 432 16.07 0.18 -5.24
CA CYS A 432 15.85 0.98 -4.05
C CYS A 432 16.89 0.49 -3.03
N HIS A 433 17.32 1.37 -2.13
CA HIS A 433 18.34 1.02 -1.14
C HIS A 433 18.02 -0.28 -0.41
N GLU A 434 16.74 -0.57 -0.18
CA GLU A 434 16.28 -1.79 0.49
C GLU A 434 16.38 -3.06 -0.37
N CYS A 435 16.24 -2.96 -1.69
CA CYS A 435 16.45 -4.08 -2.62
C CYS A 435 17.94 -4.36 -2.88
N ASP A 436 18.81 -3.35 -2.73
CA ASP A 436 20.25 -3.42 -3.05
C ASP A 436 21.10 -4.08 -1.93
N LEU A 437 20.62 -4.06 -0.69
CA LEU A 437 21.33 -4.63 0.47
C LEU A 437 21.50 -6.16 0.44
N GLY A 438 20.91 -6.84 -0.54
CA GLY A 438 20.91 -8.30 -0.70
C GLY A 438 22.01 -8.85 -1.59
N GLY A 439 23.09 -8.11 -1.85
CA GLY A 439 24.23 -8.47 -2.72
C GLY A 439 24.59 -9.96 -2.72
N GLN A 440 23.98 -10.69 -3.64
CA GLN A 440 24.46 -11.96 -4.15
C GLN A 440 24.60 -11.79 -5.66
N ASP A 441 25.81 -12.05 -6.15
CA ASP A 441 26.19 -12.06 -7.56
C ASP A 441 25.27 -13.00 -8.36
N PHE A 442 24.11 -12.50 -8.80
CA PHE A 442 23.18 -13.25 -9.63
C PHE A 442 23.06 -12.56 -11.00
N TRP A 443 23.83 -13.13 -11.94
CA TRP A 443 23.67 -13.11 -13.41
C TRP A 443 24.38 -12.00 -14.23
N ASN A 444 25.27 -12.46 -15.11
CA ASN A 444 25.90 -11.75 -16.23
C ASN A 444 24.98 -11.66 -17.46
N ILE A 445 23.68 -11.39 -17.30
CA ILE A 445 22.80 -11.15 -18.44
C ILE A 445 22.77 -9.64 -18.65
N LYS A 446 23.49 -9.15 -19.66
CA LYS A 446 23.42 -7.74 -20.08
C LYS A 446 22.35 -7.62 -21.15
N PRO A 447 21.15 -7.11 -20.85
CA PRO A 447 20.24 -6.68 -21.89
C PRO A 447 20.91 -5.56 -22.70
N MET A 448 20.82 -5.64 -24.02
CA MET A 448 21.17 -4.52 -24.90
C MET A 448 19.92 -4.04 -25.60
N TRP A 449 19.67 -2.74 -25.48
CA TRP A 449 18.66 -2.04 -26.27
C TRP A 449 19.14 -1.93 -27.72
N ARG A 450 18.46 -2.60 -28.66
CA ARG A 450 18.67 -2.41 -30.12
C ARG A 450 17.34 -2.25 -30.82
N ASN A 451 17.17 -1.13 -31.53
CA ASN A 451 16.03 -0.88 -32.44
C ASN A 451 14.63 -1.02 -31.80
N GLY A 452 14.47 -0.68 -30.51
CA GLY A 452 13.17 -0.75 -29.84
C GLY A 452 12.77 -2.14 -29.35
N LEU A 453 13.70 -3.11 -29.33
CA LEU A 453 13.54 -4.39 -28.64
C LEU A 453 14.72 -4.65 -27.70
N TYR A 454 14.44 -5.33 -26.59
CA TYR A 454 15.46 -5.98 -25.76
C TYR A 454 15.91 -7.28 -26.44
N VAL A 455 17.22 -7.39 -26.68
CA VAL A 455 17.85 -8.65 -27.11
C VAL A 455 18.70 -9.15 -25.95
N TYR A 456 18.43 -10.38 -25.51
CA TYR A 456 19.23 -11.05 -24.49
C TYR A 456 20.37 -11.81 -25.17
N LEU A 457 21.62 -11.50 -24.79
CA LEU A 457 22.77 -12.34 -25.11
C LEU A 457 22.99 -13.28 -23.92
N ASP A 458 22.69 -14.56 -24.09
CA ASP A 458 23.23 -15.56 -23.17
C ASP A 458 24.75 -15.60 -23.38
N SER A 459 25.51 -15.54 -22.29
CA SER A 459 26.99 -15.55 -22.34
C SER A 459 27.58 -16.92 -22.73
N GLY A 460 26.75 -17.84 -23.24
CA GLY A 460 27.13 -19.21 -23.59
C GLY A 460 26.91 -19.62 -25.04
N ASP A 461 25.81 -19.24 -25.71
CA ASP A 461 25.52 -19.72 -27.06
C ASP A 461 24.72 -18.70 -27.89
N VAL A 462 25.25 -18.37 -29.07
CA VAL A 462 24.60 -17.52 -30.06
C VAL A 462 23.63 -18.39 -30.86
N ILE A 463 22.33 -18.21 -30.63
CA ILE A 463 21.32 -18.54 -31.64
C ILE A 463 20.74 -17.22 -32.14
N LEU A 464 21.30 -16.73 -33.26
CA LEU A 464 20.65 -15.74 -34.10
C LEU A 464 20.01 -16.52 -35.25
N GLU A 465 18.69 -16.63 -35.27
CA GLU A 465 17.96 -16.71 -36.53
C GLU A 465 17.55 -15.28 -36.89
N GLU A 466 18.25 -14.71 -37.88
CA GLU A 466 17.77 -13.55 -38.63
C GLU A 466 16.61 -13.98 -39.56
N PRO A 467 15.69 -13.07 -39.92
CA PRO A 467 14.46 -13.38 -40.65
C PRO A 467 14.64 -13.99 -42.05
#